data_AF-A0A0B1T7F9-F1
#
_entry.id   AF-A0A0B1T7F9-F1
#
_cell.length_a   1.000
_cell.length_b   1.000
_cell.length_c   1.000
_cell.angle_alpha   90.00
_cell.angle_beta   90.00
_cell.angle_gamma   90.00
#
_symmetry.space_group_name_H-M   'P 1'
#
loop_
_entity.id
_entity.type
_entity.pdbx_description
1 polymer ?
#
loop_
_entity_poly.entity_id
_entity_poly.type
_entity_poly.pdbx_seq_one_letter_code
_entity_poly.pdbx_strand_id
1 'polypeptide(L)'
;MTPDPLGNGTQQFDRLYSTLKLCGYNVRSVWLQVTSPINWPDRQKRNVDFINRIIAKADGYGVIMGIYTNHYDWREITGGALNLDKAKLLWYWNVPNIGPHSEDPSNFDNFRSFGPWKWPVAKQFGQVEPVCGYIANRNIYIPSKVHIGTGIGKDVSPHIGFIGLE
;
A
#
# COMPACT_ATOMS: atom_id res chain seq x y z
N MET A 1 7.46 1.66 -2.88
CA MET A 1 7.95 2.51 -3.98
C MET A 1 6.97 3.65 -4.19
N THR A 2 7.49 4.87 -4.32
CA THR A 2 6.73 6.03 -4.74
C THR A 2 6.93 6.19 -6.24
N PRO A 3 5.89 6.02 -7.06
CA PRO A 3 6.03 6.16 -8.50
C PRO A 3 6.07 7.64 -8.90
N ASP A 4 6.80 7.92 -9.98
CA ASP A 4 6.57 9.09 -10.83
C ASP A 4 5.54 8.71 -11.92
N PRO A 5 4.27 9.14 -11.82
CA PRO A 5 3.22 8.76 -12.77
C PRO A 5 3.36 9.44 -14.14
N LEU A 6 4.26 10.42 -14.30
CA LEU A 6 4.56 11.05 -15.59
C LEU A 6 5.61 10.24 -16.38
N GLY A 7 6.48 9.53 -15.68
CA GLY A 7 7.53 8.71 -16.24
C GLY A 7 7.08 7.31 -16.70
N ASN A 8 8.07 6.43 -16.90
CA ASN A 8 7.83 5.04 -17.28
C ASN A 8 7.83 4.12 -16.05
N GLY A 9 6.65 3.64 -15.66
CA GLY A 9 6.49 2.81 -14.46
C GLY A 9 7.26 1.49 -14.50
N THR A 10 7.36 0.83 -15.65
CA THR A 10 8.08 -0.46 -15.73
C THR A 10 9.58 -0.27 -15.55
N GLN A 11 10.14 0.80 -16.11
CA GLN A 11 11.55 1.16 -15.90
C GLN A 11 11.83 1.57 -14.45
N GLN A 12 10.90 2.28 -13.79
CA GLN A 12 11.01 2.60 -12.37
C GLN A 12 11.06 1.35 -11.51
N PHE A 13 10.18 0.37 -11.78
CA PHE A 13 10.20 -0.91 -11.08
C PHE A 13 11.48 -1.70 -11.37
N ASP A 14 11.93 -1.75 -12.63
CA ASP A 14 13.18 -2.41 -13.01
C ASP A 14 14.38 -1.88 -12.25
N ARG A 15 14.49 -0.56 -12.17
CA ARG A 15 15.59 0.08 -11.45
C ARG A 15 15.55 -0.26 -9.97
N LEU A 16 14.37 -0.20 -9.34
CA LEU A 16 14.21 -0.59 -7.94
C LEU A 16 14.62 -2.06 -7.71
N TYR A 17 14.05 -2.98 -8.48
CA TYR A 17 14.27 -4.41 -8.31
C TYR A 17 15.73 -4.81 -8.56
N SER A 18 16.30 -4.34 -9.67
CA SER A 18 17.70 -4.64 -10.02
C SER A 18 18.67 -4.07 -9.00
N THR A 19 18.45 -2.84 -8.51
CA THR A 19 19.29 -2.25 -7.45
C THR A 19 19.23 -3.08 -6.16
N LEU A 20 18.03 -3.45 -5.70
CA LEU A 20 17.88 -4.27 -4.49
C LEU A 20 18.54 -5.65 -4.65
N LYS A 21 18.41 -6.28 -5.82
CA LYS A 21 19.07 -7.55 -6.12
C LYS A 21 20.58 -7.42 -6.16
N LEU A 22 21.13 -6.36 -6.76
CA LEU A 22 22.56 -6.07 -6.76
C LEU A 22 23.11 -5.86 -5.34
N CYS A 23 22.32 -5.26 -4.45
CA CYS A 23 22.64 -5.12 -3.02
C CYS A 23 22.44 -6.43 -2.22
N GLY A 24 22.10 -7.56 -2.86
CA GLY A 24 21.96 -8.86 -2.21
C GLY A 24 20.60 -9.11 -1.53
N TYR A 25 19.60 -8.24 -1.72
CA TYR A 25 18.29 -8.41 -1.10
C TYR A 25 17.38 -9.36 -1.89
N ASN A 26 16.68 -10.24 -1.17
CA ASN A 26 15.60 -11.03 -1.75
C ASN A 26 14.25 -10.29 -1.65
N VAL A 27 13.87 -9.60 -2.72
CA VAL A 27 12.60 -8.88 -2.80
C VAL A 27 11.45 -9.87 -3.03
N ARG A 28 10.57 -10.02 -2.03
CA ARG A 28 9.37 -10.87 -2.13
C ARG A 28 8.11 -10.10 -2.51
N SER A 29 8.01 -8.86 -2.03
CA SER A 29 6.85 -8.01 -2.24
C SER A 29 7.22 -6.54 -2.20
N VAL A 30 6.46 -5.71 -2.90
CA VAL A 30 6.60 -4.25 -2.92
C VAL A 30 5.23 -3.59 -2.82
N TRP A 31 5.16 -2.52 -2.03
CA TRP A 31 4.00 -1.62 -1.98
C TRP A 31 4.18 -0.49 -2.99
N LEU A 32 3.22 -0.31 -3.90
CA LEU A 32 3.14 0.86 -4.78
C LEU A 32 2.30 1.94 -4.10
N GLN A 33 2.88 3.12 -3.88
CA GLN A 33 2.14 4.26 -3.34
C GLN A 33 1.27 4.89 -4.44
N VAL A 34 -0.03 4.86 -4.23
CA VAL A 34 -1.05 5.51 -5.07
C VAL A 34 -1.79 6.51 -4.19
N THR A 35 -1.12 7.62 -3.93
CA THR A 35 -1.57 8.69 -3.02
C THR A 35 -1.21 10.05 -3.61
N SER A 36 -1.60 11.12 -2.94
CA SER A 36 -1.33 12.51 -3.32
C SER A 36 -1.83 12.81 -4.74
N PRO A 37 -3.17 12.93 -4.96
CA PRO A 37 -3.76 13.09 -6.29
C PRO A 37 -3.14 14.20 -7.14
N ILE A 38 -2.65 15.27 -6.50
CA ILE A 38 -1.95 16.38 -7.16
C ILE A 38 -0.71 15.96 -7.97
N ASN A 39 -0.07 14.84 -7.61
CA ASN A 39 1.10 14.32 -8.31
C ASN A 39 0.72 13.48 -9.54
N TRP A 40 -0.56 13.16 -9.71
CA TRP A 40 -1.05 12.31 -10.80
C TRP A 40 -1.72 13.16 -11.88
N PRO A 41 -1.57 12.79 -13.17
CA PRO A 41 -2.35 13.40 -14.24
C PRO A 41 -3.86 13.22 -13.98
N ASP A 42 -4.66 14.22 -14.33
CA ASP A 42 -6.12 14.11 -14.39
C ASP A 42 -6.56 13.29 -15.62
N ARG A 43 -6.15 12.01 -15.63
CA ARG A 43 -6.41 11.02 -16.68
C ARG A 43 -6.50 9.64 -16.04
N GLN A 44 -7.61 9.37 -15.36
CA GLN A 44 -7.82 8.18 -14.53
C GLN A 44 -7.51 6.87 -15.27
N LYS A 45 -7.96 6.72 -16.52
CA LYS A 45 -7.65 5.54 -17.34
C LYS A 45 -6.14 5.35 -17.55
N ARG A 46 -5.41 6.43 -17.84
CA ARG A 46 -3.95 6.38 -18.02
C ARG A 46 -3.25 6.01 -16.72
N ASN A 47 -3.75 6.48 -15.58
CA ASN A 47 -3.21 6.16 -14.26
C ASN A 47 -3.39 4.67 -13.93
N VAL A 48 -4.57 4.11 -14.23
CA VAL A 48 -4.84 2.67 -14.09
C VAL A 48 -3.92 1.85 -15.00
N ASP A 49 -3.75 2.25 -16.26
CA ASP A 49 -2.85 1.56 -17.20
C ASP A 49 -1.39 1.60 -16.71
N PHE A 50 -0.95 2.74 -16.16
CA PHE A 50 0.37 2.90 -15.56
C PHE A 50 0.57 1.95 -14.37
N ILE A 51 -0.39 1.88 -13.45
CA ILE A 51 -0.37 0.99 -12.28
C ILE A 51 -0.32 -0.48 -12.74
N ASN A 52 -1.18 -0.88 -13.67
CA ASN A 52 -1.22 -2.27 -14.17
C ASN A 52 0.08 -2.69 -14.85
N ARG A 53 0.75 -1.78 -15.56
CA ARG A 53 2.07 -2.06 -16.17
C ARG A 53 3.14 -2.32 -15.12
N ILE A 54 3.16 -1.56 -14.02
CA ILE A 54 4.08 -1.81 -12.90
C ILE A 54 3.79 -3.19 -12.29
N ILE A 55 2.51 -3.51 -12.04
CA ILE A 55 2.12 -4.78 -11.44
C ILE A 55 2.52 -5.96 -12.32
N ALA A 56 2.23 -5.89 -13.63
CA ALA A 56 2.62 -6.93 -14.57
C ALA A 56 4.15 -7.11 -14.64
N LYS A 57 4.91 -6.01 -14.54
CA LYS A 57 6.36 -6.06 -14.54
C LYS A 57 6.93 -6.74 -13.29
N ALA A 58 6.37 -6.42 -12.12
CA ALA A 58 6.74 -7.05 -10.86
C ALA A 58 6.40 -8.55 -10.82
N ASP A 59 5.23 -8.92 -11.32
CA ASP A 59 4.80 -10.30 -11.46
C ASP A 59 5.75 -11.11 -12.36
N GLY A 60 6.28 -10.52 -13.43
CA GLY A 60 7.32 -11.12 -14.26
C GLY A 60 8.62 -11.45 -13.52
N TYR A 61 8.88 -10.83 -12.36
CA TYR A 61 9.99 -11.16 -11.46
C TYR A 61 9.59 -12.05 -10.28
N GLY A 62 8.33 -12.48 -10.21
CA GLY A 62 7.79 -13.21 -9.05
C GLY A 62 7.64 -12.34 -7.80
N VAL A 63 7.57 -11.01 -7.95
CA VAL A 63 7.40 -10.07 -6.84
C VAL A 63 5.92 -9.74 -6.66
N ILE A 64 5.39 -9.96 -5.46
CA ILE A 64 4.00 -9.66 -5.14
C ILE A 64 3.83 -8.14 -4.98
N MET A 65 2.87 -7.57 -5.71
CA MET A 65 2.52 -6.15 -5.58
C MET A 65 1.31 -5.92 -4.67
N GLY A 66 1.46 -4.97 -3.75
CA GLY A 66 0.36 -4.38 -3.00
C GLY A 66 0.22 -2.89 -3.29
N ILE A 67 -0.95 -2.33 -2.98
CA ILE A 67 -1.22 -0.89 -3.15
C ILE A 67 -1.29 -0.22 -1.77
N TYR A 68 -0.59 0.91 -1.64
CA TYR A 68 -0.73 1.85 -0.54
C TYR A 68 -1.56 3.06 -0.99
N THR A 69 -2.75 3.26 -0.41
CA THR A 69 -3.70 4.31 -0.83
C THR A 69 -4.76 4.57 0.25
N ASN A 70 -5.73 5.45 0.00
CA ASN A 70 -6.98 5.50 0.77
C ASN A 70 -8.17 5.58 -0.19
N HIS A 71 -9.40 5.57 0.34
CA HIS A 71 -10.61 5.64 -0.50
C HIS A 71 -10.63 6.89 -1.40
N TYR A 72 -10.29 8.06 -0.85
CA TYR A 72 -10.31 9.34 -1.55
C TYR A 72 -9.26 9.37 -2.68
N ASP A 73 -7.99 9.11 -2.36
CA ASP A 73 -6.89 9.09 -3.31
C ASP A 73 -7.15 8.09 -4.43
N TRP A 74 -7.62 6.88 -4.08
CA TRP A 74 -7.97 5.87 -5.08
C TRP A 74 -9.05 6.38 -6.03
N ARG A 75 -10.09 7.04 -5.50
CA ARG A 75 -11.18 7.60 -6.30
C ARG A 75 -10.68 8.70 -7.22
N GLU A 76 -9.92 9.65 -6.71
CA GLU A 76 -9.39 10.79 -7.49
C GLU A 76 -8.41 10.34 -8.58
N ILE A 77 -7.46 9.47 -8.22
CA ILE A 77 -6.36 9.07 -9.12
C ILE A 77 -6.86 8.09 -10.18
N THR A 78 -7.74 7.15 -9.83
CA THR A 78 -8.10 6.02 -10.70
C THR A 78 -9.55 6.03 -11.17
N GLY A 79 -10.36 6.97 -10.69
CA GLY A 79 -11.82 6.95 -10.91
C GLY A 79 -12.51 5.87 -10.07
N GLY A 80 -11.83 5.29 -9.08
CA GLY A 80 -12.35 4.17 -8.29
C GLY A 80 -12.33 2.85 -9.06
N ALA A 81 -11.26 2.60 -9.82
CA ALA A 81 -11.12 1.41 -10.64
C ALA A 81 -11.33 0.12 -9.82
N LEU A 82 -12.10 -0.81 -10.37
CA LEU A 82 -12.42 -2.11 -9.74
C LEU A 82 -11.53 -3.25 -10.23
N ASN A 83 -10.81 -3.03 -11.33
CA ASN A 83 -10.01 -4.07 -11.98
C ASN A 83 -8.52 -3.71 -11.82
N LEU A 84 -7.87 -4.37 -10.86
CA LEU A 84 -6.42 -4.52 -10.82
C LEU A 84 -6.10 -6.01 -11.01
N ASP A 85 -5.32 -6.28 -12.04
CA ASP A 85 -4.80 -7.61 -12.27
C ASP A 85 -3.72 -7.90 -11.23
N LYS A 86 -3.81 -9.04 -10.54
CA LYS A 86 -2.78 -9.62 -9.64
C LYS A 86 -2.40 -8.84 -8.37
N ALA A 87 -2.56 -7.52 -8.28
CA ALA A 87 -2.35 -6.77 -7.04
C ALA A 87 -3.59 -6.85 -6.12
N LYS A 88 -3.58 -7.80 -5.18
CA LYS A 88 -4.72 -8.05 -4.28
C LYS A 88 -4.49 -7.56 -2.84
N LEU A 89 -3.26 -7.13 -2.51
CA LEU A 89 -2.95 -6.62 -1.18
C LEU A 89 -3.25 -5.12 -1.08
N LEU A 90 -3.90 -4.72 0.00
CA LEU A 90 -4.18 -3.33 0.33
C LEU A 90 -3.56 -2.96 1.67
N TRP A 91 -2.73 -1.93 1.65
CA TRP A 91 -2.30 -1.17 2.81
C TRP A 91 -2.99 0.19 2.74
N TYR A 92 -4.14 0.33 3.41
CA TYR A 92 -4.82 1.62 3.36
C TYR A 92 -4.27 2.56 4.42
N TRP A 93 -4.42 3.87 4.24
CA TRP A 93 -4.18 4.82 5.32
C TRP A 93 -5.47 5.54 5.70
N ASN A 94 -5.67 5.72 6.99
CA ASN A 94 -6.72 6.58 7.52
C ASN A 94 -6.20 7.23 8.80
N VAL A 95 -6.02 8.54 8.74
CA VAL A 95 -5.45 9.34 9.84
C VAL A 95 -6.26 10.64 9.93
N PRO A 96 -6.90 10.93 11.08
CA PRO A 96 -7.68 12.14 11.29
C PRO A 96 -6.91 13.43 11.00
N ASN A 97 -5.67 13.55 11.50
CA ASN A 97 -4.78 14.68 11.24
C ASN A 97 -3.32 14.21 11.23
N ILE A 98 -2.45 14.98 10.58
CA ILE A 98 -1.01 14.74 10.63
C ILE A 98 -0.45 15.27 11.95
N GLY A 99 0.40 14.46 12.61
CA GLY A 99 1.14 14.86 13.79
C GLY A 99 0.66 14.20 15.09
N PRO A 100 1.36 14.48 16.20
CA PRO A 100 1.25 13.70 17.42
C PRO A 100 -0.18 13.65 17.97
N HIS A 101 -0.59 12.49 18.49
CA HIS A 101 -1.89 12.24 19.14
C HIS A 101 -3.11 12.32 18.22
N SER A 102 -2.90 12.35 16.90
CA SER A 102 -3.99 12.39 15.92
C SER A 102 -4.22 11.03 15.25
N GLU A 103 -3.87 9.96 15.97
CA GLU A 103 -3.97 8.59 15.52
C GLU A 103 -5.42 8.12 15.46
N ASP A 104 -5.71 7.36 14.41
CA ASP A 104 -6.92 6.55 14.33
C ASP A 104 -6.73 5.25 15.15
N PRO A 105 -7.78 4.56 15.61
CA PRO A 105 -7.60 3.30 16.33
C PRO A 105 -6.78 2.27 15.54
N SER A 106 -5.90 1.57 16.23
CA SER A 106 -5.02 0.53 15.66
C SER A 106 -5.78 -0.78 15.40
N ASN A 107 -6.89 -0.70 14.65
CA ASN A 107 -7.71 -1.83 14.18
C ASN A 107 -8.26 -1.55 12.76
N PHE A 108 -9.03 -2.49 12.22
CA PHE A 108 -9.62 -2.40 10.88
C PHE A 108 -11.12 -2.09 10.87
N ASP A 109 -11.72 -1.73 12.01
CA ASP A 109 -13.19 -1.64 12.18
C ASP A 109 -13.83 -0.55 11.31
N ASN A 110 -13.06 0.49 11.01
CA ASN A 110 -13.47 1.58 10.15
C ASN A 110 -13.22 1.33 8.66
N PHE A 111 -12.65 0.18 8.29
CA PHE A 111 -12.47 -0.15 6.89
C PHE A 111 -13.84 -0.26 6.20
N ARG A 112 -13.92 0.32 5.02
CA ARG A 112 -15.06 0.18 4.10
C ARG A 112 -14.47 -0.24 2.75
N SER A 113 -15.08 -1.22 2.10
CA SER A 113 -14.59 -1.73 0.82
C SER A 113 -14.57 -0.64 -0.24
N PHE A 114 -13.49 -0.58 -1.02
CA PHE A 114 -13.36 0.34 -2.15
C PHE A 114 -12.44 -0.25 -3.21
N GLY A 115 -12.60 0.21 -4.46
CA GLY A 115 -11.86 -0.36 -5.59
C GLY A 115 -12.03 -1.88 -5.66
N PRO A 116 -10.97 -2.65 -5.95
CA PRO A 116 -11.01 -4.11 -5.98
C PRO A 116 -11.03 -4.78 -4.58
N TRP A 117 -10.88 -4.04 -3.48
CA TRP A 117 -10.58 -4.62 -2.17
C TRP A 117 -11.81 -4.74 -1.27
N LYS A 118 -12.06 -5.97 -0.84
CA LYS A 118 -13.05 -6.30 0.19
C LYS A 118 -12.47 -6.26 1.60
N TRP A 119 -11.14 -6.42 1.72
CA TRP A 119 -10.42 -6.48 3.00
C TRP A 119 -9.02 -5.88 2.85
N PRO A 120 -8.52 -5.14 3.85
CA PRO A 120 -7.13 -4.70 3.91
C PRO A 120 -6.25 -5.76 4.58
N VAL A 121 -4.94 -5.69 4.35
CA VAL A 121 -3.95 -6.47 5.11
C VAL A 121 -3.06 -5.60 5.98
N ALA A 122 -3.06 -4.29 5.74
CA ALA A 122 -2.37 -3.31 6.55
C ALA A 122 -3.13 -1.99 6.61
N LYS A 123 -2.91 -1.23 7.68
CA LYS A 123 -3.44 0.12 7.87
C LYS A 123 -2.35 1.02 8.43
N GLN A 124 -2.18 2.19 7.83
CA GLN A 124 -1.48 3.31 8.47
C GLN A 124 -2.50 4.13 9.26
N PHE A 125 -2.32 4.18 10.57
CA PHE A 125 -3.27 4.82 11.50
C PHE A 125 -2.69 6.06 12.20
N GLY A 126 -1.38 6.29 12.08
CA GLY A 126 -0.72 7.50 12.59
C GLY A 126 0.37 8.00 11.63
N GLN A 127 0.57 9.31 11.59
CA GLN A 127 1.56 9.99 10.74
C GLN A 127 2.35 11.01 11.55
N VAL A 128 3.67 11.03 11.37
CA VAL A 128 4.57 11.97 12.07
C VAL A 128 4.44 11.82 13.60
N GLU A 129 4.47 10.57 14.08
CA GLU A 129 4.29 10.24 15.50
C GLU A 129 5.64 10.07 16.20
N PRO A 130 5.82 10.63 17.41
CA PRO A 130 7.01 10.41 18.22
C PRO A 130 6.96 9.03 18.86
N VAL A 131 7.84 8.12 18.43
CA VAL A 131 7.97 6.78 19.00
C VAL A 131 9.42 6.51 19.38
N CYS A 132 9.66 6.24 20.67
CA CYS A 132 10.98 5.91 21.21
C CYS A 132 12.09 6.94 20.84
N GLY A 133 11.74 8.23 20.74
CA GLY A 133 12.68 9.31 20.38
C GLY A 133 12.86 9.55 18.89
N TYR A 134 12.13 8.83 18.02
CA TYR A 134 12.13 9.01 16.57
C TYR A 134 10.77 9.44 16.06
N ILE A 135 10.73 10.11 14.91
CA ILE A 135 9.49 10.42 14.20
C ILE A 135 9.21 9.31 13.20
N ALA A 136 8.02 8.71 13.27
CA ALA A 136 7.64 7.59 12.43
C ALA A 136 6.15 7.58 12.10
N ASN A 137 5.80 6.89 11.01
CA ASN A 137 4.42 6.54 10.71
C ASN A 137 4.08 5.20 11.38
N ARG A 138 2.87 5.10 11.96
CA ARG A 138 2.46 3.91 12.71
C ARG A 138 1.45 3.10 11.92
N ASN A 139 1.70 1.78 11.90
CA ASN A 139 0.95 0.84 11.09
C ASN A 139 0.51 -0.38 11.90
N ILE A 140 -0.59 -0.98 11.46
CA ILE A 140 -0.96 -2.35 11.84
C ILE A 140 -1.00 -3.22 10.60
N TYR A 141 -0.74 -4.51 10.76
CA TYR A 141 -0.87 -5.47 9.66
C TYR A 141 -1.27 -6.85 10.16
N ILE A 142 -1.85 -7.64 9.25
CA ILE A 142 -2.18 -9.05 9.47
C ILE A 142 -0.91 -9.88 9.17
N PRO A 143 -0.34 -10.59 10.15
CA PRO A 143 0.85 -11.39 9.93
C PRO A 143 0.57 -12.61 9.04
N SER A 144 1.51 -12.95 8.17
CA SER A 144 1.41 -14.01 7.16
C SER A 144 1.23 -15.44 7.71
N LYS A 145 1.35 -15.64 9.03
CA LYS A 145 1.15 -16.93 9.71
C LYS A 145 -0.30 -17.22 10.09
N VAL A 146 -1.23 -16.29 9.86
CA VAL A 146 -2.67 -16.55 10.01
C VAL A 146 -3.16 -17.24 8.74
N HIS A 147 -3.29 -18.57 8.80
CA HIS A 147 -3.99 -19.33 7.75
C HIS A 147 -5.42 -18.79 7.63
N ILE A 148 -5.75 -18.15 6.50
CA ILE A 148 -7.13 -17.87 6.11
C ILE A 148 -7.72 -19.18 5.60
N GLY A 149 -7.97 -20.11 6.52
CA GLY A 149 -8.68 -21.36 6.32
C GLY A 149 -9.94 -21.33 7.18
N THR A 150 -11.08 -21.07 6.53
CA THR A 150 -12.45 -21.33 7.02
C THR A 150 -12.81 -20.83 8.42
N GLY A 151 -13.57 -19.73 8.47
CA GLY A 151 -14.46 -19.44 9.59
C GLY A 151 -13.89 -18.44 10.61
N ILE A 152 -14.78 -17.55 11.05
CA ILE A 152 -14.53 -16.51 12.04
C ILE A 152 -14.00 -17.15 13.33
N GLY A 153 -12.71 -16.91 13.60
CA GLY A 153 -12.08 -17.16 14.90
C GLY A 153 -11.74 -15.82 15.53
N LYS A 154 -12.46 -15.48 16.61
CA LYS A 154 -12.19 -14.32 17.47
C LYS A 154 -10.88 -14.53 18.22
N ASP A 155 -9.75 -14.39 17.54
CA ASP A 155 -8.48 -14.00 18.18
C ASP A 155 -7.52 -13.50 17.10
N VAL A 156 -7.60 -12.21 16.79
CA VAL A 156 -6.70 -11.54 15.85
C VAL A 156 -6.15 -10.35 16.60
N SER A 157 -5.08 -10.52 17.38
CA SER A 157 -4.30 -9.36 17.80
C SER A 157 -3.52 -8.87 16.58
N PRO A 158 -3.88 -7.72 15.98
CA PRO A 158 -3.07 -7.13 14.92
C PRO A 158 -1.70 -6.74 15.50
N HIS A 159 -0.62 -7.01 14.77
CA HIS A 159 0.69 -6.53 15.18
C HIS A 159 0.85 -5.08 14.76
N ILE A 160 1.14 -4.22 15.75
CA ILE A 160 1.56 -2.85 15.53
C ILE A 160 3.04 -2.89 15.15
N GLY A 161 3.39 -2.27 14.02
CA GLY A 161 4.77 -2.19 13.57
C GLY A 161 5.01 -0.98 12.70
N PHE A 162 6.29 -0.71 12.45
CA PHE A 162 6.69 0.30 11.48
C PHE A 162 6.78 -0.35 10.11
N ILE A 163 6.13 0.25 9.12
CA ILE A 163 6.40 -0.04 7.72
C ILE A 163 7.12 1.19 7.20
N GLY A 164 8.45 1.10 7.14
CA GLY A 164 9.31 2.21 6.76
C GLY A 164 8.93 2.75 5.38
N LEU A 165 8.67 4.05 5.33
CA LEU A 165 8.79 4.88 4.15
C LEU A 165 9.91 5.87 4.50
N GLU A 166 11.12 5.56 4.04
CA GLU A 166 12.22 6.54 3.98
C GLU A 166 11.92 7.58 2.89
#